data_AF-F2ALB3-F1
#
_entry.id   AF-F2ALB3-F1
#
_cell.length_a   1.000
_cell.length_b   1.000
_cell.length_c   1.000
_cell.angle_alpha   90.00
_cell.angle_beta   90.00
_cell.angle_gamma   90.00
#
_symmetry.space_group_name_H-M   'P 1'
#
loop_
_entity.id
_entity.type
_entity.pdbx_description
1 polymer ?
#
loop_
_entity_poly.entity_id
_entity_poly.type
_entity_poly.pdbx_seq_one_letter_code
_entity_poly.pdbx_strand_id
1 'polypeptide(L)'
;MHRSGVGQPISESTSLPPPRDTARSCFCPMNFPPLVTSVVVLFATATPVFAEDTGFTVSLTGRVAEYLTDATVVTFTAAQTPPKKGFVGVYATANQFPLELPGEHFRDRHVRVSFSDTASGRQLFSLRLHRSLMNEPRPITIPLTAPKPLLRTVWSSSEVRYVGRITQRIAYQDLPFLDSSTGRLAPMLTELSVSRMVGEDPAEQETLEPGCMGYHWEARFEPLSPDRQAAVNYEVRYDSGGLFPPIRTLFQFDYRPKLQLADGQRIDAPKQHSDAQ
;
A
#
# COMPACT_ATOMS: atom_id res chain seq x y z
N MET A 1 -31.05 -49.99 -5.31
CA MET A 1 -30.78 -49.84 -3.86
C MET A 1 -30.57 -48.36 -3.57
N HIS A 2 -31.38 -47.81 -2.66
CA HIS A 2 -31.25 -46.60 -1.81
C HIS A 2 -29.93 -45.82 -1.85
N ARG A 3 -29.83 -44.50 -1.63
CA ARG A 3 -30.71 -43.32 -1.39
C ARG A 3 -29.73 -42.12 -1.48
N SER A 4 -29.97 -41.09 -2.29
CA SER A 4 -30.43 -39.74 -1.91
C SER A 4 -29.57 -38.95 -0.90
N GLY A 5 -29.19 -37.72 -1.29
CA GLY A 5 -28.63 -36.70 -0.39
C GLY A 5 -28.35 -35.36 -1.09
N VAL A 6 -29.38 -34.75 -1.66
CA VAL A 6 -29.42 -33.33 -2.10
C VAL A 6 -29.74 -32.48 -0.86
N GLY A 7 -29.04 -31.36 -0.65
CA GLY A 7 -29.28 -30.48 0.48
C GLY A 7 -28.90 -29.02 0.23
N GLN A 8 -29.86 -28.23 -0.23
CA GLN A 8 -30.09 -26.81 0.06
C GLN A 8 -31.57 -26.53 -0.29
N PRO A 9 -32.18 -25.43 0.19
CA PRO A 9 -32.02 -24.68 1.45
C PRO A 9 -33.40 -24.60 2.16
N ILE A 10 -33.56 -23.71 3.15
CA ILE A 10 -34.78 -22.98 3.59
C ILE A 10 -34.73 -22.78 5.11
N SER A 11 -34.84 -21.54 5.57
CA SER A 11 -35.93 -21.09 6.46
C SER A 11 -35.81 -19.61 6.78
N GLU A 12 -36.61 -18.81 6.05
CA GLU A 12 -37.18 -17.57 6.56
C GLU A 12 -38.07 -17.87 7.78
N SER A 13 -38.07 -16.97 8.75
CA SER A 13 -39.06 -16.96 9.84
C SER A 13 -39.64 -15.56 9.99
N THR A 14 -40.90 -15.43 9.58
CA THR A 14 -41.79 -14.33 9.91
C THR A 14 -43.07 -14.94 10.47
N SER A 15 -43.50 -14.55 11.67
CA SER A 15 -44.91 -14.67 12.08
C SER A 15 -45.24 -13.68 13.22
N LEU A 16 -46.37 -12.97 13.03
CA LEU A 16 -47.01 -11.97 13.89
C LEU A 16 -47.98 -12.64 14.92
N PRO A 17 -48.87 -11.89 15.62
CA PRO A 17 -48.91 -11.54 17.06
C PRO A 17 -49.99 -12.36 17.82
N PRO A 18 -50.40 -12.05 19.09
CA PRO A 18 -51.65 -11.27 19.34
C PRO A 18 -51.69 -10.55 20.74
N PRO A 19 -52.84 -10.23 21.41
CA PRO A 19 -53.60 -8.97 21.28
C PRO A 19 -54.07 -8.30 22.62
N ARG A 20 -54.71 -7.11 22.47
CA ARG A 20 -55.82 -6.46 23.24
C ARG A 20 -55.75 -6.27 24.78
N ASP A 21 -55.96 -5.02 25.23
CA ASP A 21 -57.23 -4.54 25.86
C ASP A 21 -57.10 -3.07 26.34
N THR A 22 -57.85 -2.13 25.75
CA THR A 22 -59.10 -1.48 26.23
C THR A 22 -58.98 -0.54 27.43
N ALA A 23 -59.08 0.78 27.18
CA ALA A 23 -59.92 1.72 27.94
C ALA A 23 -60.08 3.04 27.18
N ARG A 24 -61.31 3.32 26.75
CA ARG A 24 -61.82 4.66 26.38
C ARG A 24 -62.57 5.22 27.59
N SER A 25 -62.41 6.50 27.90
CA SER A 25 -63.51 7.32 28.41
C SER A 25 -63.32 8.80 28.06
N CYS A 26 -64.43 9.51 27.93
CA CYS A 26 -64.63 10.71 27.12
C CYS A 26 -64.92 11.99 27.95
N PHE A 27 -64.93 13.13 27.23
CA PHE A 27 -65.56 14.45 27.51
C PHE A 27 -64.92 15.36 28.59
N CYS A 28 -64.86 16.71 28.52
CA CYS A 28 -64.88 17.81 27.51
C CYS A 28 -64.78 19.14 28.33
N PRO A 29 -64.89 20.37 27.76
CA PRO A 29 -63.84 21.33 27.44
C PRO A 29 -63.77 22.55 28.41
N MET A 30 -62.74 23.40 28.29
CA MET A 30 -62.87 24.83 28.65
C MET A 30 -62.04 25.68 27.68
N ASN A 31 -62.59 26.83 27.32
CA ASN A 31 -62.19 27.65 26.19
C ASN A 31 -61.77 29.06 26.65
N PHE A 32 -60.80 29.62 25.92
CA PHE A 32 -60.34 31.03 25.80
C PHE A 32 -59.46 31.67 26.90
N PRO A 33 -58.61 32.68 26.56
CA PRO A 33 -58.47 33.42 25.28
C PRO A 33 -57.03 33.40 24.66
N PRO A 34 -56.85 33.93 23.43
CA PRO A 34 -55.54 33.97 22.75
C PRO A 34 -54.76 35.22 23.17
N LEU A 35 -53.42 35.18 23.13
CA LEU A 35 -52.56 36.34 22.83
C LEU A 35 -51.08 35.92 22.67
N VAL A 36 -50.56 36.22 21.46
CA VAL A 36 -49.20 36.74 21.18
C VAL A 36 -48.02 35.77 21.25
N THR A 37 -47.69 35.28 20.05
CA THR A 37 -46.33 35.18 19.45
C THR A 37 -45.12 35.14 20.38
N SER A 38 -44.48 33.98 20.41
CA SER A 38 -43.03 33.92 20.27
C SER A 38 -42.67 32.68 19.47
N VAL A 39 -42.30 32.87 18.20
CA VAL A 39 -41.53 31.88 17.47
C VAL A 39 -40.14 31.93 18.10
N VAL A 40 -39.91 31.10 19.11
CA VAL A 40 -38.55 30.73 19.46
C VAL A 40 -38.08 29.88 18.29
N VAL A 41 -37.41 30.53 17.33
CA VAL A 41 -36.53 29.85 16.40
C VAL A 41 -35.45 29.22 17.28
N LEU A 42 -35.68 27.98 17.68
CA LEU A 42 -34.60 27.08 18.06
C LEU A 42 -33.71 27.03 16.83
N PHE A 43 -32.65 27.84 16.86
CA PHE A 43 -31.44 27.52 16.14
C PHE A 43 -31.01 26.17 16.70
N ALA A 44 -31.53 25.10 16.10
CA ALA A 44 -30.83 23.84 16.04
C ALA A 44 -29.51 24.20 15.35
N THR A 45 -28.51 24.53 16.16
CA THR A 45 -27.14 24.35 15.75
C THR A 45 -27.04 22.86 15.48
N ALA A 46 -27.33 22.48 14.24
CA ALA A 46 -26.82 21.26 13.66
C ALA A 46 -25.31 21.43 13.77
N THR A 47 -24.75 21.04 14.92
CA THR A 47 -23.37 20.58 14.97
C THR A 47 -23.31 19.55 13.85
N PRO A 48 -22.55 19.79 12.78
CA PRO A 48 -22.28 18.70 11.86
C PRO A 48 -21.69 17.61 12.75
N VAL A 49 -22.47 16.54 12.95
CA VAL A 49 -21.88 15.26 13.29
C VAL A 49 -21.06 14.97 12.05
N PHE A 50 -19.79 15.37 12.08
CA PHE A 50 -18.80 14.76 11.23
C PHE A 50 -18.90 13.31 11.61
N ALA A 51 -19.62 12.52 10.80
CA ALA A 51 -19.59 11.09 10.93
C ALA A 51 -18.10 10.75 10.95
N GLU A 52 -17.59 10.29 12.08
CA GLU A 52 -16.23 9.77 12.11
C GLU A 52 -16.19 8.73 11.02
N ASP A 53 -15.34 8.93 10.02
CA ASP A 53 -15.16 7.94 8.96
C ASP A 53 -14.90 6.61 9.66
N THR A 54 -15.80 5.65 9.48
CA THR A 54 -15.64 4.33 10.11
C THR A 54 -14.67 3.46 9.31
N GLY A 55 -14.34 3.88 8.09
CA GLY A 55 -13.46 3.22 7.14
C GLY A 55 -12.64 4.19 6.30
N PHE A 56 -11.81 3.63 5.42
CA PHE A 56 -11.00 4.40 4.50
C PHE A 56 -11.67 4.40 3.12
N THR A 57 -11.96 5.58 2.58
CA THR A 57 -12.35 5.72 1.19
C THR A 57 -11.11 5.77 0.31
N VAL A 58 -10.91 4.78 -0.56
CA VAL A 58 -9.74 4.71 -1.44
C VAL A 58 -10.10 5.09 -2.87
N SER A 59 -9.31 5.95 -3.49
CA SER A 59 -9.41 6.28 -4.92
C SER A 59 -8.09 5.98 -5.64
N LEU A 60 -8.17 5.59 -6.90
CA LEU A 60 -7.01 5.41 -7.78
C LEU A 60 -6.93 6.56 -8.77
N THR A 61 -5.72 7.08 -9.01
CA THR A 61 -5.49 8.15 -9.99
C THR A 61 -4.19 7.94 -10.75
N GLY A 62 -3.94 8.72 -11.80
CA GLY A 62 -2.67 8.73 -12.52
C GLY A 62 -2.63 7.81 -13.75
N ARG A 63 -1.52 7.85 -14.48
CA ARG A 63 -1.41 7.28 -15.82
C ARG A 63 -1.72 5.79 -15.92
N VAL A 64 -1.28 4.99 -14.94
CA VAL A 64 -1.57 3.53 -14.96
C VAL A 64 -3.05 3.26 -14.71
N ALA A 65 -3.74 4.14 -13.98
CA ALA A 65 -5.18 4.00 -13.72
C ALA A 65 -6.01 4.06 -15.02
N GLU A 66 -5.53 4.79 -16.03
CA GLU A 66 -6.18 4.88 -17.35
C GLU A 66 -6.20 3.55 -18.12
N TYR A 67 -5.35 2.60 -17.75
CA TYR A 67 -5.27 1.27 -18.37
C TYR A 67 -5.93 0.18 -17.52
N LEU A 68 -6.46 0.53 -16.34
CA LEU A 68 -7.25 -0.39 -15.55
C LEU A 68 -8.64 -0.53 -16.20
N THR A 69 -9.11 -1.77 -16.32
CA THR A 69 -10.42 -2.07 -16.90
C THR A 69 -11.21 -2.94 -15.93
N ASP A 70 -12.46 -3.24 -16.28
CA ASP A 70 -13.30 -4.18 -15.53
C ASP A 70 -12.71 -5.60 -15.49
N ALA A 71 -11.74 -5.90 -16.36
CA ALA A 71 -10.94 -7.12 -16.33
C ALA A 71 -9.78 -7.06 -15.33
N THR A 72 -9.64 -6.00 -14.54
CA THR A 72 -8.61 -5.87 -13.50
C THR A 72 -9.24 -5.95 -12.11
N VAL A 73 -8.83 -6.94 -11.34
CA VAL A 73 -9.16 -7.08 -9.92
C VAL A 73 -8.08 -6.40 -9.09
N VAL A 74 -8.52 -5.51 -8.20
CA VAL A 74 -7.71 -4.84 -7.20
C VAL A 74 -7.98 -5.48 -5.85
N THR A 75 -6.95 -6.03 -5.22
CA THR A 75 -7.04 -6.71 -3.92
C THR A 75 -6.23 -5.97 -2.87
N PHE A 76 -6.91 -5.47 -1.84
CA PHE A 76 -6.30 -4.91 -0.65
C PHE A 76 -6.13 -6.01 0.39
N THR A 77 -4.88 -6.28 0.75
CA THR A 77 -4.50 -7.30 1.72
C THR A 77 -3.84 -6.63 2.91
N ALA A 78 -4.36 -6.86 4.11
CA ALA A 78 -3.81 -6.31 5.35
C ALA A 78 -3.21 -7.42 6.22
N ALA A 79 -1.90 -7.28 6.51
CA ALA A 79 -1.18 -8.15 7.42
C ALA A 79 -0.68 -7.36 8.64
N GLN A 80 -0.72 -8.00 9.81
CA GLN A 80 -0.13 -7.48 11.03
C GLN A 80 1.12 -8.29 11.38
N THR A 81 2.18 -7.63 11.83
CA THR A 81 3.40 -8.29 12.31
C THR A 81 3.69 -7.79 13.73
N PRO A 82 3.67 -8.67 14.76
CA PRO A 82 3.24 -10.07 14.74
C PRO A 82 1.73 -10.23 14.49
N PRO A 83 1.26 -11.37 13.95
CA PRO A 83 -0.13 -11.57 13.57
C PRO A 83 -1.02 -11.74 14.81
N LYS A 84 -1.51 -10.64 15.39
CA LYS A 84 -2.50 -10.68 16.48
C LYS A 84 -3.93 -10.82 15.96
N LYS A 85 -4.17 -10.36 14.74
CA LYS A 85 -5.43 -10.48 14.01
C LYS A 85 -5.14 -11.17 12.67
N GLY A 86 -6.00 -12.09 12.26
CA GLY A 86 -5.85 -12.85 11.02
C GLY A 86 -5.71 -11.97 9.77
N PHE A 87 -5.33 -12.62 8.66
CA PHE A 87 -5.25 -12.01 7.33
C PHE A 87 -6.62 -11.47 6.90
N VAL A 88 -6.68 -10.26 6.35
CA VAL A 88 -7.90 -9.69 5.77
C VAL A 88 -7.64 -9.29 4.32
N GLY A 89 -8.55 -9.66 3.43
CA GLY A 89 -8.56 -9.28 2.03
C GLY A 89 -9.89 -8.62 1.64
N VAL A 90 -9.83 -7.48 0.95
CA VAL A 90 -10.98 -6.87 0.27
C VAL A 90 -10.64 -6.76 -1.21
N TYR A 91 -11.57 -7.16 -2.08
CA TYR A 91 -11.38 -7.16 -3.52
C TYR A 91 -12.43 -6.28 -4.20
N ALA A 92 -12.04 -5.64 -5.29
CA ALA A 92 -12.89 -4.84 -6.14
C ALA A 92 -12.41 -4.89 -7.59
N THR A 93 -13.29 -4.65 -8.55
CA THR A 93 -12.90 -4.34 -9.93
C THR A 93 -12.55 -2.86 -10.05
N ALA A 94 -11.77 -2.49 -11.07
CA ALA A 94 -11.28 -1.11 -11.22
C ALA A 94 -12.40 -0.04 -11.33
N ASN A 95 -13.57 -0.40 -11.85
CA ASN A 95 -14.74 0.49 -11.96
C ASN A 95 -15.51 0.68 -10.64
N GLN A 96 -15.18 -0.04 -9.57
CA GLN A 96 -15.84 0.08 -8.27
C GLN A 96 -15.17 1.13 -7.37
N PHE A 97 -14.21 1.90 -7.88
CA PHE A 97 -13.57 2.97 -7.13
C PHE A 97 -14.38 4.28 -7.23
N PRO A 98 -14.49 5.06 -6.15
CA PRO A 98 -13.83 4.89 -4.85
C PRO A 98 -14.34 3.69 -4.04
N LEU A 99 -13.43 3.00 -3.35
CA LEU A 99 -13.70 1.78 -2.58
C LEU A 99 -13.61 2.05 -1.08
N GLU A 100 -14.60 1.61 -0.32
CA GLU A 100 -14.57 1.65 1.14
C GLU A 100 -13.82 0.45 1.73
N LEU A 101 -12.83 0.73 2.60
CA LEU A 101 -12.10 -0.27 3.37
C LEU A 101 -12.46 -0.17 4.86
N PRO A 102 -12.98 -1.24 5.50
CA PRO A 102 -13.37 -1.19 6.91
C PRO A 102 -12.21 -0.85 7.85
N GLY A 103 -12.38 0.19 8.67
CA GLY A 103 -11.32 0.67 9.57
C GLY A 103 -10.85 -0.40 10.55
N GLU A 104 -11.76 -1.22 11.07
CA GLU A 104 -11.46 -2.31 12.01
C GLU A 104 -10.47 -3.36 11.49
N HIS A 105 -10.42 -3.55 10.16
CA HIS A 105 -9.60 -4.53 9.50
C HIS A 105 -8.26 -3.97 9.05
N PHE A 106 -8.25 -2.71 8.59
CA PHE A 106 -7.08 -2.12 7.95
C PHE A 106 -6.29 -1.16 8.86
N ARG A 107 -6.90 -0.65 9.93
CA ARG A 107 -6.23 0.29 10.84
C ARG A 107 -4.98 -0.31 11.45
N ASP A 108 -3.90 0.48 11.44
CA ASP A 108 -2.57 0.15 11.96
C ASP A 108 -1.87 -1.05 11.30
N ARG A 109 -2.29 -1.45 10.09
CA ARG A 109 -1.70 -2.59 9.37
C ARG A 109 -0.82 -2.17 8.21
N HIS A 110 0.07 -3.08 7.82
CA HIS A 110 0.71 -3.00 6.51
C HIS A 110 -0.28 -3.51 5.46
N VAL A 111 -0.46 -2.73 4.41
CA VAL A 111 -1.39 -3.07 3.34
C VAL A 111 -0.63 -3.25 2.03
N ARG A 112 -0.85 -4.38 1.39
CA ARG A 112 -0.49 -4.64 0.00
C ARG A 112 -1.71 -4.45 -0.89
N VAL A 113 -1.51 -3.83 -2.03
CA VAL A 113 -2.55 -3.69 -3.06
C VAL A 113 -2.06 -4.41 -4.31
N SER A 114 -2.69 -5.53 -4.65
CA SER A 114 -2.34 -6.31 -5.84
C SER A 114 -3.35 -6.03 -6.96
N PHE A 115 -2.85 -5.87 -8.18
CA PHE A 115 -3.63 -5.69 -9.40
C PHE A 115 -3.43 -6.92 -10.26
N SER A 116 -4.51 -7.65 -10.55
CA SER A 116 -4.44 -8.91 -11.28
C SER A 116 -5.47 -8.95 -12.39
N ASP A 117 -5.15 -9.64 -13.47
CA ASP A 117 -6.10 -9.91 -14.55
C ASP A 117 -7.16 -10.91 -14.09
N THR A 118 -8.44 -10.64 -14.37
CA THR A 118 -9.57 -11.47 -13.94
C THR A 118 -9.58 -12.84 -14.59
N ALA A 119 -9.21 -12.92 -15.87
CA ALA A 119 -9.32 -14.13 -16.67
C ALA A 119 -8.22 -15.14 -16.33
N SER A 120 -6.99 -14.67 -16.17
CA SER A 120 -5.82 -15.49 -15.90
C SER A 120 -5.44 -15.59 -14.42
N GLY A 121 -5.94 -14.67 -13.58
CA GLY A 121 -5.50 -14.52 -12.19
C GLY A 121 -4.04 -14.05 -12.05
N ARG A 122 -3.37 -13.70 -13.16
CA ARG A 122 -1.96 -13.33 -13.14
C ARG A 122 -1.81 -11.91 -12.60
N GLN A 123 -0.90 -11.74 -11.65
CA GLN A 123 -0.61 -10.43 -11.07
C GLN A 123 0.09 -9.54 -12.10
N LEU A 124 -0.51 -8.39 -12.38
CA LEU A 124 0.00 -7.38 -13.31
C LEU A 124 1.06 -6.51 -12.64
N PHE A 125 0.73 -5.98 -11.46
CA PHE A 125 1.64 -5.20 -10.61
C PHE A 125 1.10 -5.15 -9.18
N SER A 126 1.88 -4.61 -8.23
CA SER A 126 1.41 -4.46 -6.85
C SER A 126 2.10 -3.32 -6.11
N LEU A 127 1.43 -2.84 -5.07
CA LEU A 127 1.85 -1.71 -4.25
C LEU A 127 1.96 -2.14 -2.79
N ARG A 128 2.86 -1.45 -2.09
CA ARG A 128 2.88 -1.39 -0.64
C ARG A 128 2.43 -0.02 -0.17
N LEU A 129 1.50 0.00 0.77
CA LEU A 129 1.12 1.18 1.54
C LEU A 129 1.85 1.17 2.89
N HIS A 130 2.42 2.31 3.25
CA HIS A 130 3.03 2.52 4.55
C HIS A 130 1.94 2.52 5.64
N ARG A 131 2.23 1.97 6.82
CA ARG A 131 1.27 1.86 7.93
C ARG A 131 0.65 3.20 8.33
N SER A 132 1.41 4.29 8.21
CA SER A 132 0.91 5.64 8.51
C SER A 132 -0.18 6.13 7.55
N LEU A 133 -0.42 5.45 6.41
CA LEU A 133 -1.61 5.71 5.59
C LEU A 133 -2.87 5.12 6.23
N MET A 134 -2.70 4.11 7.07
CA MET A 134 -3.79 3.34 7.66
C MET A 134 -3.89 3.57 9.18
N ASN A 135 -3.38 4.67 9.74
CA ASN A 135 -3.45 4.93 11.19
C ASN A 135 -4.84 5.37 11.66
N GLU A 136 -5.58 6.09 10.82
CA GLU A 136 -6.91 6.59 11.12
C GLU A 136 -7.75 6.62 9.82
N PRO A 137 -9.04 6.26 9.88
CA PRO A 137 -9.96 6.34 8.76
C PRO A 137 -9.96 7.72 8.10
N ARG A 138 -9.86 7.74 6.78
CA ARG A 138 -9.90 8.96 5.96
C ARG A 138 -9.91 8.58 4.48
N PRO A 139 -10.21 9.55 3.60
CA PRO A 139 -9.91 9.41 2.18
C PRO A 139 -8.41 9.20 1.90
N ILE A 140 -8.09 8.22 1.04
CA ILE A 140 -6.75 7.90 0.56
C ILE A 140 -6.77 7.89 -0.97
N THR A 141 -6.04 8.81 -1.59
CA THR A 141 -5.77 8.75 -3.02
C THR A 141 -4.46 8.01 -3.27
N ILE A 142 -4.50 6.94 -4.05
CA ILE A 142 -3.34 6.19 -4.51
C ILE A 142 -2.97 6.68 -5.91
N PRO A 143 -1.91 7.49 -6.07
CA PRO A 143 -1.41 7.85 -7.38
C PRO A 143 -0.70 6.63 -7.99
N LEU A 144 -1.08 6.23 -9.19
CA LEU A 144 -0.43 5.21 -10.00
C LEU A 144 0.39 5.89 -11.10
N THR A 145 1.39 6.66 -10.66
CA THR A 145 2.27 7.49 -11.50
C THR A 145 3.67 6.88 -11.61
N ALA A 146 4.52 7.47 -12.45
CA ALA A 146 5.90 7.03 -12.62
C ALA A 146 6.62 6.92 -11.26
N PRO A 147 7.37 5.82 -11.01
CA PRO A 147 8.13 5.72 -9.78
C PRO A 147 9.24 6.78 -9.74
N LYS A 148 9.41 7.37 -8.56
CA LYS A 148 10.59 8.10 -8.11
C LYS A 148 11.55 7.09 -7.50
N PRO A 149 12.53 6.61 -8.28
CA PRO A 149 13.37 5.51 -7.86
C PRO A 149 14.25 5.92 -6.67
N LEU A 150 14.42 5.00 -5.72
CA LEU A 150 15.41 5.13 -4.65
C LEU A 150 16.37 3.95 -4.75
N LEU A 151 17.64 4.27 -4.97
CA LEU A 151 18.74 3.31 -5.03
C LEU A 151 19.64 3.50 -3.80
N ARG A 152 20.03 2.41 -3.16
CA ARG A 152 20.95 2.42 -2.01
C ARG A 152 21.85 1.18 -2.05
N THR A 153 23.05 1.30 -1.49
CA THR A 153 23.94 0.15 -1.26
C THR A 153 23.78 -0.39 0.16
N VAL A 154 24.04 -1.68 0.34
CA VAL A 154 24.11 -2.38 1.61
C VAL A 154 25.40 -3.21 1.62
N TRP A 155 25.96 -3.46 2.81
CA TRP A 155 27.19 -4.24 3.02
C TRP A 155 28.37 -3.77 2.16
N SER A 156 28.81 -2.52 2.36
CA SER A 156 30.03 -2.00 1.73
C SER A 156 30.08 -2.20 0.21
N SER A 157 28.94 -2.02 -0.48
CA SER A 157 28.75 -2.10 -1.94
C SER A 157 28.64 -3.49 -2.59
N SER A 158 28.53 -4.58 -1.84
CA SER A 158 28.26 -5.89 -2.47
C SER A 158 26.78 -6.11 -2.77
N GLU A 159 25.88 -5.36 -2.15
CA GLU A 159 24.43 -5.43 -2.41
C GLU A 159 23.87 -4.06 -2.76
N VAL A 160 22.99 -4.03 -3.77
CA VAL A 160 22.24 -2.85 -4.18
C VAL A 160 20.77 -3.11 -3.97
N ARG A 161 20.05 -2.11 -3.46
CA ARG A 161 18.60 -2.15 -3.28
C ARG A 161 17.92 -1.02 -4.03
N TYR A 162 16.93 -1.39 -4.83
CA TYR A 162 16.07 -0.48 -5.57
C TYR A 162 14.65 -0.48 -5.01
N VAL A 163 14.05 0.71 -4.87
CA VAL A 163 12.64 0.87 -4.50
C VAL A 163 11.97 1.82 -5.49
N GLY A 164 10.95 1.33 -6.20
CA GLY A 164 10.10 2.14 -7.07
C GLY A 164 9.07 2.94 -6.28
N ARG A 165 9.49 3.98 -5.54
CA ARG A 165 8.56 4.79 -4.72
C ARG A 165 7.64 5.62 -5.62
N ILE A 166 6.37 5.75 -5.24
CA ILE A 166 5.49 6.75 -5.87
C ILE A 166 5.44 8.00 -5.01
N THR A 167 5.26 7.79 -3.71
CA THR A 167 5.33 8.82 -2.67
C THR A 167 6.22 8.32 -1.53
N GLN A 168 6.40 9.13 -0.48
CA GLN A 168 7.07 8.66 0.73
C GLN A 168 6.35 7.49 1.40
N ARG A 169 5.04 7.33 1.16
CA ARG A 169 4.18 6.37 1.85
C ARG A 169 3.65 5.25 0.94
N ILE A 170 3.93 5.30 -0.36
CA ILE A 170 3.43 4.35 -1.36
C ILE A 170 4.58 3.97 -2.29
N ALA A 171 4.81 2.69 -2.49
CA ALA A 171 5.83 2.18 -3.40
C ALA A 171 5.32 0.97 -4.20
N TYR A 172 5.77 0.83 -5.43
CA TYR A 172 5.60 -0.40 -6.19
C TYR A 172 6.43 -1.52 -5.55
N GLN A 173 5.80 -2.67 -5.36
CA GLN A 173 6.51 -3.93 -5.08
C GLN A 173 6.79 -4.63 -6.42
N ASP A 174 5.76 -4.75 -7.25
CA ASP A 174 5.88 -5.18 -8.64
C ASP A 174 5.58 -3.96 -9.53
N LEU A 175 6.47 -3.66 -10.48
CA LEU A 175 6.35 -2.51 -11.35
C LEU A 175 5.32 -2.76 -12.46
N PRO A 176 4.52 -1.75 -12.85
CA PRO A 176 3.57 -1.90 -13.94
C PRO A 176 4.29 -1.95 -15.28
N PHE A 177 3.74 -2.69 -16.23
CA PHE A 177 4.27 -2.75 -17.59
C PHE A 177 3.12 -2.73 -18.58
N LEU A 178 3.26 -1.97 -19.65
CA LEU A 178 2.33 -1.95 -20.77
C LEU A 178 2.89 -2.80 -21.89
N ASP A 179 2.18 -3.85 -22.25
CA ASP A 179 2.52 -4.61 -23.43
C ASP A 179 2.07 -3.82 -24.67
N SER A 180 3.03 -3.30 -25.42
CA SER A 180 2.79 -2.49 -26.62
C SER A 180 2.06 -3.27 -27.72
N SER A 181 2.14 -4.60 -27.74
CA SER A 181 1.47 -5.43 -28.76
C SER A 181 -0.03 -5.55 -28.50
N THR A 182 -0.44 -5.59 -27.23
CA THR A 182 -1.84 -5.72 -26.82
C THR A 182 -2.47 -4.41 -26.35
N GLY A 183 -1.66 -3.39 -26.07
CA GLY A 183 -2.10 -2.12 -25.50
C GLY A 183 -2.65 -2.25 -24.08
N ARG A 184 -2.31 -3.35 -23.38
CA ARG A 184 -2.86 -3.69 -22.06
C ARG A 184 -1.75 -3.82 -21.03
N LEU A 185 -2.12 -3.61 -19.77
CA LEU A 185 -1.22 -3.92 -18.67
C LEU A 185 -0.90 -5.41 -18.68
N ALA A 186 0.38 -5.71 -18.58
CA ALA A 186 0.90 -7.04 -18.50
C ALA A 186 1.86 -7.14 -17.30
N PRO A 187 2.08 -8.35 -16.78
CA PRO A 187 3.13 -8.58 -15.82
C PRO A 187 4.47 -8.22 -16.45
N MET A 188 5.33 -7.53 -15.71
CA MET A 188 6.65 -7.15 -16.20
C MET A 188 7.43 -8.42 -16.62
N LEU A 189 7.69 -8.54 -17.92
CA LEU A 189 8.42 -9.67 -18.51
C LEU A 189 9.93 -9.45 -18.51
N THR A 190 10.36 -8.18 -18.51
CA THR A 190 11.77 -7.79 -18.48
C THR A 190 12.25 -7.68 -17.05
N GLU A 191 13.27 -8.45 -16.73
CA GLU A 191 14.02 -8.35 -15.49
C GLU A 191 14.62 -6.93 -15.36
N LEU A 192 14.29 -6.24 -14.28
CA LEU A 192 14.87 -4.96 -13.94
C LEU A 192 16.39 -5.17 -13.78
N SER A 193 17.23 -4.44 -14.50
CA SER A 193 18.68 -4.65 -14.44
C SER A 193 19.39 -3.49 -13.77
N VAL A 194 20.53 -3.80 -13.18
CA VAL A 194 21.46 -2.83 -12.60
C VAL A 194 22.85 -3.04 -13.18
N SER A 195 23.48 -1.96 -13.63
CA SER A 195 24.90 -1.99 -13.97
C SER A 195 25.74 -1.36 -12.86
N ARG A 196 26.91 -1.94 -12.61
CA ARG A 196 27.93 -1.43 -11.69
C ARG A 196 29.19 -1.11 -12.48
N MET A 197 29.68 0.12 -12.37
CA MET A 197 30.96 0.55 -12.94
C MET A 197 31.89 1.00 -11.81
N VAL A 198 33.14 0.54 -11.83
CA VAL A 198 34.12 0.79 -10.76
C VAL A 198 35.36 1.43 -11.37
N GLY A 199 35.49 2.75 -11.23
CA GLY A 199 36.52 3.52 -11.94
C GLY A 199 36.37 3.36 -13.45
N GLU A 200 37.42 2.87 -14.11
CA GLU A 200 37.45 2.62 -15.56
C GLU A 200 37.17 1.16 -15.95
N ASP A 201 36.83 0.30 -14.98
CA ASP A 201 36.53 -1.11 -15.25
C ASP A 201 35.29 -1.25 -16.14
N PRO A 202 35.21 -2.33 -16.94
CA PRO A 202 34.00 -2.70 -17.65
C PRO A 202 32.80 -2.78 -16.69
N ALA A 203 31.64 -2.31 -17.17
CA ALA A 203 30.43 -2.38 -16.37
C ALA A 203 30.01 -3.85 -16.17
N GLU A 204 29.85 -4.26 -14.91
CA GLU A 204 29.19 -5.50 -14.54
C GLU A 204 27.67 -5.27 -14.59
N GLN A 205 26.90 -6.25 -15.03
CA GLN A 205 25.44 -6.15 -15.11
C GLN A 205 24.80 -7.32 -14.38
N GLU A 206 23.83 -7.00 -13.53
CA GLU A 206 23.06 -7.99 -12.77
C GLU A 206 21.56 -7.75 -12.96
N THR A 207 20.79 -8.83 -12.80
CA THR A 207 19.34 -8.76 -12.65
C THR A 207 19.00 -8.41 -11.20
N LEU A 208 18.09 -7.44 -11.02
CA LEU A 208 17.47 -7.16 -9.74
C LEU A 208 16.36 -8.18 -9.49
N GLU A 209 16.46 -8.90 -8.39
CA GLU A 209 15.46 -9.86 -7.94
C GLU A 209 14.58 -9.27 -6.82
N PRO A 210 13.37 -9.79 -6.59
CA PRO A 210 12.57 -9.39 -5.44
C PRO A 210 13.31 -9.69 -4.12
N GLY A 211 13.60 -8.66 -3.34
CA GLY A 211 14.18 -8.80 -2.02
C GLY A 211 13.18 -9.35 -1.00
N CYS A 212 13.66 -9.64 0.21
CA CYS A 212 12.83 -10.19 1.27
C CYS A 212 11.51 -9.41 1.48
N MET A 213 10.38 -10.15 1.56
CA MET A 213 9.01 -9.62 1.69
C MET A 213 8.55 -8.70 0.53
N GLY A 214 9.30 -8.67 -0.59
CA GLY A 214 9.02 -7.83 -1.75
C GLY A 214 9.07 -6.33 -1.46
N TYR A 215 9.85 -5.90 -0.46
CA TYR A 215 9.90 -4.48 -0.05
C TYR A 215 10.80 -3.62 -0.91
N HIS A 216 11.73 -4.26 -1.61
CA HIS A 216 12.69 -3.68 -2.52
C HIS A 216 13.09 -4.77 -3.51
N TRP A 217 13.74 -4.34 -4.58
CA TRP A 217 14.46 -5.22 -5.47
C TRP A 217 15.94 -5.20 -5.09
N GLU A 218 16.65 -6.31 -5.17
CA GLU A 218 18.07 -6.39 -4.82
C GLU A 218 18.88 -7.17 -5.84
N ALA A 219 20.14 -6.78 -5.96
CA ALA A 219 21.14 -7.49 -6.75
C ALA A 219 22.43 -7.53 -5.94
N ARG A 220 23.19 -8.60 -6.13
CA ARG A 220 24.47 -8.79 -5.47
C ARG A 220 25.56 -8.81 -6.51
N PHE A 221 26.65 -8.14 -6.19
CA PHE A 221 27.85 -8.10 -7.00
C PHE A 221 29.01 -8.67 -6.19
N GLU A 222 30.04 -9.12 -6.89
CA GLU A 222 31.28 -9.53 -6.25
C GLU A 222 31.83 -8.39 -5.37
N PRO A 223 32.20 -8.66 -4.11
CA PRO A 223 32.76 -7.66 -3.22
C PRO A 223 34.00 -7.00 -3.83
N LEU A 224 34.14 -5.70 -3.65
CA LEU A 224 35.36 -5.00 -4.06
C LEU A 224 36.52 -5.40 -3.15
N SER A 225 37.72 -5.50 -3.72
CA SER A 225 38.93 -5.75 -2.93
C SER A 225 39.06 -4.73 -1.79
N PRO A 226 39.45 -5.16 -0.57
CA PRO A 226 39.68 -4.28 0.56
C PRO A 226 40.85 -3.31 0.34
N ASP A 227 41.61 -3.43 -0.75
CA ASP A 227 42.74 -2.56 -1.06
C ASP A 227 42.36 -1.48 -2.09
N ARG A 228 41.17 -1.60 -2.68
CA ARG A 228 40.72 -0.81 -3.80
C ARG A 228 40.12 0.52 -3.33
N GLN A 229 40.55 1.63 -3.92
CA GLN A 229 39.86 2.92 -3.81
C GLN A 229 39.37 3.31 -5.21
N ALA A 230 38.06 3.48 -5.35
CA ALA A 230 37.46 3.77 -6.65
C ALA A 230 36.10 4.45 -6.50
N ALA A 231 35.75 5.28 -7.49
CA ALA A 231 34.36 5.70 -7.67
C ALA A 231 33.52 4.52 -8.15
N VAL A 232 32.39 4.28 -7.50
CA VAL A 232 31.45 3.22 -7.86
C VAL A 232 30.15 3.87 -8.30
N ASN A 233 29.69 3.50 -9.50
CA ASN A 233 28.46 3.98 -10.09
C ASN A 233 27.51 2.81 -10.30
N TYR A 234 26.27 2.97 -9.83
CA TYR A 234 25.18 2.07 -10.16
C TYR A 234 24.16 2.77 -11.05
N GLU A 235 23.73 2.09 -12.11
CA GLU A 235 22.62 2.54 -12.96
C GLU A 235 21.52 1.48 -12.98
N VAL A 236 20.31 1.84 -12.54
CA VAL A 236 19.11 1.01 -12.75
C VAL A 236 18.30 1.59 -13.88
N ARG A 237 17.89 0.73 -14.82
CA ARG A 237 17.04 1.09 -15.95
C ARG A 237 15.70 0.38 -15.85
N TYR A 238 14.63 1.15 -15.93
CA TYR A 238 13.27 0.64 -15.98
C TYR A 238 12.58 1.17 -17.23
N ASP A 239 12.14 0.24 -18.07
CA ASP A 239 11.24 0.50 -19.19
C ASP A 239 9.85 -0.04 -18.84
N SER A 240 8.86 0.85 -18.91
CA SER A 240 7.47 0.56 -18.57
C SER A 240 6.64 0.09 -19.77
N GLY A 241 7.25 -0.05 -20.95
CA GLY A 241 6.55 -0.40 -22.19
C GLY A 241 5.69 0.74 -22.73
N GLY A 242 6.03 1.98 -22.38
CA GLY A 242 5.34 3.19 -22.84
C GLY A 242 4.32 3.80 -21.88
N LEU A 243 4.17 3.29 -20.64
CA LEU A 243 3.38 3.97 -19.60
C LEU A 243 4.01 5.32 -19.22
N PHE A 244 5.34 5.33 -19.14
CA PHE A 244 6.18 6.44 -18.76
C PHE A 244 7.42 6.51 -19.66
N PRO A 245 8.08 7.67 -19.79
CA PRO A 245 9.42 7.73 -20.36
C PRO A 245 10.37 6.77 -19.63
N PRO A 246 11.37 6.17 -20.30
CA PRO A 246 12.34 5.29 -19.67
C PRO A 246 13.00 5.95 -18.47
N ILE A 247 13.01 5.25 -17.33
CA ILE A 247 13.53 5.78 -16.07
C ILE A 247 14.94 5.23 -15.86
N ARG A 248 15.89 6.16 -15.62
CA ARG A 248 17.28 5.85 -15.29
C ARG A 248 17.60 6.40 -13.91
N THR A 249 18.12 5.55 -13.04
CA THR A 249 18.47 5.91 -11.66
C THR A 249 19.94 5.71 -11.46
N LEU A 250 20.64 6.78 -11.08
CA LEU A 250 22.07 6.74 -10.80
C LEU A 250 22.32 6.86 -9.30
N PHE A 251 23.24 6.05 -8.80
CA PHE A 251 23.81 6.20 -7.46
C PHE A 251 25.32 6.10 -7.55
N GLN A 252 26.01 7.16 -7.11
CA GLN A 252 27.46 7.25 -7.13
C GLN A 252 27.98 7.47 -5.71
N PHE A 253 29.07 6.79 -5.38
CA PHE A 253 29.83 7.03 -4.16
C PHE A 253 31.29 6.62 -4.36
N ASP A 254 32.18 7.19 -3.54
CA ASP A 254 33.57 6.78 -3.51
C ASP A 254 33.74 5.61 -2.53
N TYR A 255 34.11 4.45 -3.05
CA TYR A 255 34.48 3.31 -2.22
C TYR A 255 35.85 3.57 -1.62
N ARG A 256 35.88 3.60 -0.29
CA ARG A 256 37.10 3.57 0.51
C ARG A 256 36.99 2.38 1.45
N PRO A 257 37.98 1.49 1.46
CA PRO A 257 37.96 0.36 2.37
C PRO A 257 37.97 0.89 3.80
N LYS A 258 37.26 0.20 4.70
CA LYS A 258 37.44 0.45 6.12
C LYS A 258 38.92 0.21 6.43
N LEU A 259 39.60 1.23 6.95
CA LEU A 259 40.93 1.06 7.55
C LEU A 259 40.84 -0.19 8.44
N GLN A 260 41.53 -1.26 8.06
CA GLN A 260 41.82 -2.33 8.99
C GLN A 260 42.65 -1.65 10.08
N LEU A 261 42.03 -1.44 11.25
CA LEU A 261 42.80 -1.19 12.45
C LEU A 261 43.76 -2.37 12.54
N ALA A 262 45.05 -2.10 12.43
CA ALA A 262 46.08 -3.11 12.61
C ALA A 262 45.77 -3.86 13.92
N ASP A 263 45.88 -5.20 13.88
CA ASP A 263 45.61 -6.07 15.01
C ASP A 263 46.13 -5.46 16.32
N GLY A 264 45.22 -5.07 17.20
CA GLY A 264 45.54 -4.62 18.56
C GLY A 264 45.10 -3.23 18.98
N GLN A 265 44.60 -2.35 18.10
CA GLN A 265 44.05 -1.06 18.57
C GLN A 265 42.55 -1.14 18.90
N ARG A 266 42.27 -1.46 20.17
CA ARG A 266 40.99 -1.11 20.82
C ARG A 266 40.85 0.40 20.85
N ILE A 267 39.84 0.93 20.19
CA ILE A 267 39.31 2.25 20.54
C ILE A 267 38.44 2.00 21.77
N ASP A 268 38.95 2.31 22.96
CA ASP A 268 38.08 2.39 24.13
C ASP A 268 37.00 3.42 23.83
N ALA A 269 35.74 3.01 24.00
CA ALA A 269 34.60 3.91 23.86
C ALA A 269 34.87 5.16 24.72
N PRO A 270 34.58 6.38 24.24
CA PRO A 270 34.71 7.55 25.08
C PRO A 270 33.83 7.34 26.30
N LYS A 271 34.46 7.31 27.49
CA LYS A 271 33.75 7.34 28.76
C LYS A 271 32.83 8.54 28.71
N GLN A 272 31.52 8.30 28.71
CA GLN A 272 30.56 9.34 29.07
C GLN A 272 30.92 9.79 30.49
N HIS A 273 31.53 10.97 30.60
CA HIS A 273 31.52 11.71 31.84
C HIS A 273 30.07 12.16 32.07
N SER A 274 29.38 11.37 32.89
CA SER A 274 28.20 11.79 33.62
C SER A 274 28.70 12.75 34.70
N ASP A 275 28.86 14.02 34.36
CA ASP A 275 28.92 15.06 35.38
C ASP A 275 27.49 15.54 35.63
N ALA A 276 26.88 14.89 36.62
CA ALA A 276 25.76 15.43 37.35
C ALA A 276 26.34 16.31 38.46
N GLN A 277 26.07 17.62 38.40
CA GLN A 277 25.75 18.48 39.55
C GLN A 277 25.10 19.77 39.05
#